data_AF-A0A0U5H0J7-F1
#
_entry.id   AF-A0A0U5H0J7-F1
#
_cell.length_a   1.000
_cell.length_b   1.000
_cell.length_c   1.000
_cell.angle_alpha   90.00
_cell.angle_beta   90.00
_cell.angle_gamma   90.00
#
_symmetry.space_group_name_H-M   'P 1'
#
loop_
_entity.id
_entity.type
_entity.pdbx_description
1 polymer ?
#
loop_
_entity_poly.entity_id
_entity_poly.type
_entity_poly.pdbx_seq_one_letter_code
_entity_poly.pdbx_strand_id
1 'polypeptide(L)'
;MDVRALLFGSTIRVAVTLVAGLGLVVGGAFVGGLLGVPSVEQIDNQFGEVNDTHTEVQTDLVIHNPNPVGVRLGGTSVNYTVAMNDIRMASGDKRGVGVGTGNSTVNLTTFLHNERISAWWASHVRGGEHTNLTVSATVQPGFVGQSATFQPAAETIETDLLGQFNSTEDRPVNADMPLVEDPVLVVQRTNASWGTVTDAETPIDLEFEVYNPKASPVVVSNVGYDISMNDVPVGSGELEETESIPGKSARLVETPTVIDNENLDEWWVTHVENDQTTELRIEFYAELELPGSTETVRVPLDELTYTQTIETDMFGNEDGSGGGDGSGNETAADGTTTATTTSDGSTTTTDSTTTDSTTTDGTTADDGTTSDDGTTTDDGLLARGSLAA
;
A
#
# COMPACT_ATOMS: atom_id res chain seq x y z
N MET A 1 22.86 7.69 -18.54
CA MET A 1 22.86 6.23 -18.69
C MET A 1 21.78 5.72 -17.75
N ASP A 2 20.91 4.85 -18.28
CA ASP A 2 19.74 4.20 -17.66
C ASP A 2 19.43 4.53 -16.19
N VAL A 3 18.43 5.38 -15.96
CA VAL A 3 17.61 5.36 -14.73
C VAL A 3 16.44 4.44 -15.05
N ARG A 4 16.57 3.20 -14.62
CA ARG A 4 15.46 2.24 -14.63
C ARG A 4 14.45 2.75 -13.61
N ALA A 5 13.28 3.17 -14.09
CA ALA A 5 12.08 3.19 -13.28
C ALA A 5 11.93 1.79 -12.68
N LEU A 6 12.09 1.66 -11.36
CA LEU A 6 11.70 0.46 -10.66
C LEU A 6 10.18 0.47 -10.61
N LEU A 7 9.58 -0.12 -11.64
CA LEU A 7 8.19 -0.53 -11.64
C LEU A 7 8.04 -1.53 -10.49
N PHE A 8 7.50 -1.09 -9.36
CA PHE A 8 6.97 -1.97 -8.32
C PHE A 8 5.45 -2.09 -8.46
N GLY A 9 5.00 -2.23 -9.71
CA GLY A 9 3.69 -2.79 -10.00
C GLY A 9 3.75 -4.29 -9.75
N SER A 10 2.90 -4.78 -8.85
CA SER A 10 2.54 -6.20 -8.80
C SER A 10 2.19 -6.66 -10.22
N THR A 11 3.01 -7.53 -10.82
CA THR A 11 2.66 -8.18 -12.08
C THR A 11 1.76 -9.38 -11.79
N ILE A 12 0.61 -9.13 -11.20
CA ILE A 12 -0.42 -10.14 -11.07
C ILE A 12 -1.67 -9.59 -11.72
N ARG A 13 -1.88 -9.99 -12.98
CA ARG A 13 -3.19 -10.01 -13.61
C ARG A 13 -4.11 -10.84 -12.72
N VAL A 14 -4.82 -10.20 -11.81
CA VAL A 14 -5.94 -10.85 -11.13
C VAL A 14 -7.16 -10.67 -12.02
N ALA A 15 -7.17 -11.38 -13.15
CA ALA A 15 -8.44 -11.90 -13.63
C ALA A 15 -8.86 -12.93 -12.59
N VAL A 16 -9.66 -12.52 -11.58
CA VAL A 16 -10.30 -13.45 -10.65
C VAL A 16 -11.29 -14.29 -11.46
N THR A 17 -10.82 -15.32 -12.15
CA THR A 17 -11.67 -16.44 -12.55
C THR A 17 -11.63 -17.43 -11.39
N LEU A 18 -12.38 -17.14 -10.33
CA LEU A 18 -12.48 -18.04 -9.18
C LEU A 18 -13.35 -19.24 -9.54
N VAL A 19 -12.71 -20.30 -10.05
CA VAL A 19 -13.25 -21.66 -9.91
C VAL A 19 -12.93 -22.13 -8.49
N ALA A 20 -13.60 -21.56 -7.48
CA ALA A 20 -13.50 -22.02 -6.10
C ALA A 20 -14.83 -22.67 -5.70
N GLY A 21 -14.87 -23.99 -5.81
CA GLY A 21 -16.00 -24.81 -5.45
C GLY A 21 -16.36 -24.67 -3.98
N LEU A 22 -17.56 -24.14 -3.72
CA LEU A 22 -18.32 -24.47 -2.51
C LEU A 22 -19.44 -25.45 -2.87
N GLY A 23 -19.03 -26.65 -3.27
CA GLY A 23 -19.88 -27.81 -3.15
C GLY A 23 -19.95 -28.22 -1.68
N LEU A 24 -21.18 -28.39 -1.17
CA LEU A 24 -21.52 -29.14 0.04
C LEU A 24 -21.40 -28.42 1.40
N VAL A 25 -22.38 -27.57 1.73
CA VAL A 25 -23.01 -27.67 3.05
C VAL A 25 -24.53 -27.76 2.88
N VAL A 26 -25.01 -28.99 3.10
CA VAL A 26 -26.36 -29.48 2.89
C VAL A 26 -27.25 -29.15 4.09
N GLY A 27 -28.45 -28.62 3.82
CA GLY A 27 -29.49 -28.42 4.83
C GLY A 27 -30.91 -28.61 4.26
N GLY A 28 -31.34 -29.86 4.09
CA GLY A 28 -32.75 -30.28 4.16
C GLY A 28 -33.66 -30.10 2.93
N ALA A 29 -33.55 -29.01 2.16
CA ALA A 29 -34.44 -28.77 1.00
C ALA A 29 -33.92 -29.35 -0.34
N PHE A 30 -32.72 -29.94 -0.32
CA PHE A 30 -31.94 -30.34 -1.50
C PHE A 30 -32.38 -31.64 -2.20
N VAL A 31 -33.35 -32.37 -1.63
CA VAL A 31 -33.68 -33.74 -2.08
C VAL A 31 -34.42 -33.78 -3.43
N GLY A 32 -34.80 -32.64 -4.02
CA GLY A 32 -35.50 -32.55 -5.30
C GLY A 32 -34.64 -32.34 -6.56
N GLY A 33 -33.34 -32.02 -6.44
CA GLY A 33 -32.43 -31.89 -7.60
C GLY A 33 -32.71 -30.75 -8.59
N LEU A 34 -33.40 -29.68 -8.18
CA LEU A 34 -33.88 -28.62 -9.09
C LEU A 34 -33.43 -27.19 -8.75
N LEU A 35 -32.73 -26.97 -7.63
CA LEU A 35 -32.30 -25.63 -7.20
C LEU A 35 -30.83 -25.63 -6.74
N GLY A 36 -29.98 -24.80 -7.36
CA GLY A 36 -28.59 -24.58 -6.98
C GLY A 36 -28.39 -23.36 -6.07
N VAL A 37 -27.25 -23.27 -5.40
CA VAL A 37 -26.91 -22.16 -4.50
C VAL A 37 -26.33 -21.01 -5.34
N PRO A 38 -26.77 -19.75 -5.16
CA PRO A 38 -26.11 -18.61 -5.79
C PRO A 38 -24.64 -18.50 -5.34
N SER A 39 -23.74 -18.26 -6.29
CA SER A 39 -22.30 -18.04 -6.06
C SER A 39 -21.90 -16.61 -6.43
N VAL A 40 -20.84 -16.12 -5.80
CA VAL A 40 -20.12 -14.93 -6.26
C VAL A 40 -19.06 -15.40 -7.26
N GLU A 41 -19.12 -14.90 -8.49
CA GLU A 41 -18.18 -15.26 -9.57
C GLU A 41 -17.02 -14.27 -9.64
N GLN A 42 -17.30 -12.98 -9.43
CA GLN A 42 -16.34 -11.89 -9.60
C GLN A 42 -16.64 -10.76 -8.62
N ILE A 43 -15.59 -10.13 -8.12
CA ILE A 43 -15.62 -8.87 -7.37
C ILE A 43 -14.60 -7.95 -8.01
N ASP A 44 -15.05 -6.84 -8.56
CA ASP A 44 -14.18 -5.77 -9.04
C ASP A 44 -14.33 -4.57 -8.10
N ASN A 45 -13.23 -3.97 -7.67
CA ASN A 45 -13.23 -2.82 -6.77
C ASN A 45 -12.47 -1.67 -7.39
N GLN A 46 -12.95 -0.45 -7.26
CA GLN A 46 -12.22 0.74 -7.67
C GLN A 46 -12.47 1.89 -6.69
N PHE A 47 -11.51 2.78 -6.57
CA PHE A 47 -11.72 4.04 -5.87
C PHE A 47 -12.68 4.93 -6.67
N GLY A 48 -13.58 5.61 -5.95
CA GLY A 48 -14.52 6.58 -6.48
C GLY A 48 -14.15 7.99 -6.03
N GLU A 49 -15.16 8.79 -5.66
CA GLU A 49 -14.91 10.14 -5.11
C GLU A 49 -14.15 10.06 -3.77
N VAL A 50 -13.21 10.96 -3.56
CA VAL A 50 -12.44 11.08 -2.32
C VAL A 50 -12.51 12.51 -1.78
N ASN A 51 -12.54 12.65 -0.46
CA ASN A 51 -12.47 13.90 0.27
C ASN A 51 -11.80 13.67 1.63
N ASP A 52 -11.60 14.74 2.41
CA ASP A 52 -10.91 14.73 3.70
C ASP A 52 -11.40 13.65 4.68
N THR A 53 -12.70 13.31 4.66
CA THR A 53 -13.29 12.42 5.66
C THR A 53 -13.46 10.98 5.18
N HIS A 54 -13.71 10.78 3.89
CA HIS A 54 -14.05 9.48 3.35
C HIS A 54 -13.56 9.30 1.92
N THR A 55 -13.20 8.06 1.61
CA THR A 55 -12.87 7.59 0.25
C THR A 55 -13.93 6.60 -0.21
N GLU A 56 -14.54 6.85 -1.36
CA GLU A 56 -15.50 5.92 -1.95
C GLU A 56 -14.78 4.69 -2.53
N VAL A 57 -15.34 3.51 -2.28
CA VAL A 57 -15.00 2.26 -2.96
C VAL A 57 -16.25 1.77 -3.67
N GLN A 58 -16.17 1.70 -4.99
CA GLN A 58 -17.19 1.15 -5.86
C GLN A 58 -16.87 -0.31 -6.12
N THR A 59 -17.79 -1.20 -5.78
CA THR A 59 -17.64 -2.64 -5.92
C THR A 59 -18.70 -3.19 -6.86
N ASP A 60 -18.25 -3.88 -7.90
CA ASP A 60 -19.09 -4.62 -8.82
C ASP A 60 -19.06 -6.11 -8.47
N LEU A 61 -20.18 -6.60 -7.93
CA LEU A 61 -20.32 -7.98 -7.50
C LEU A 61 -21.12 -8.77 -8.54
N VAL A 62 -20.49 -9.74 -9.21
CA VAL A 62 -21.18 -10.64 -10.14
C VAL A 62 -21.66 -11.88 -9.40
N ILE A 63 -22.98 -12.00 -9.23
CA ILE A 63 -23.62 -13.14 -8.58
C ILE A 63 -24.22 -14.05 -9.65
N HIS A 64 -23.82 -15.32 -9.67
CA HIS A 64 -24.45 -16.35 -10.51
C HIS A 64 -25.54 -17.08 -9.73
N ASN A 65 -26.78 -16.98 -10.20
CA ASN A 65 -27.91 -17.76 -9.67
C ASN A 65 -28.29 -18.89 -10.65
N PRO A 66 -27.95 -20.15 -10.35
CA PRO A 66 -28.23 -21.28 -11.24
C PRO A 66 -29.71 -21.70 -11.27
N ASN A 67 -30.58 -21.05 -10.49
CA ASN A 67 -32.00 -21.40 -10.40
C ASN A 67 -32.81 -20.85 -11.58
N PRO A 68 -33.76 -21.62 -12.14
CA PRO A 68 -34.62 -21.18 -13.24
C PRO A 68 -35.67 -20.13 -12.83
N VAL A 69 -35.78 -19.84 -11.53
CA VAL A 69 -36.58 -18.74 -10.99
C VAL A 69 -35.63 -17.71 -10.38
N GLY A 70 -35.76 -16.45 -10.83
CA GLY A 70 -35.01 -15.36 -10.25
C GLY A 70 -35.43 -15.18 -8.80
N VAL A 71 -34.46 -15.05 -7.90
CA VAL A 71 -34.75 -14.72 -6.51
C VAL A 71 -35.08 -13.23 -6.46
N ARG A 72 -36.35 -12.91 -6.78
CA ARG A 72 -36.91 -11.57 -6.53
C ARG A 72 -37.11 -11.43 -5.03
N LEU A 73 -36.04 -11.10 -4.33
CA LEU A 73 -36.03 -11.04 -2.89
C LEU A 73 -35.73 -9.62 -2.45
N GLY A 74 -36.79 -8.85 -2.28
CA GLY A 74 -36.74 -7.59 -1.53
C GLY A 74 -36.29 -7.75 -0.06
N GLY A 75 -35.87 -8.95 0.37
CA GLY A 75 -35.34 -9.25 1.69
C GLY A 75 -33.90 -9.77 1.71
N THR A 76 -33.18 -9.83 0.59
CA THR A 76 -31.74 -10.17 0.62
C THR A 76 -30.94 -8.96 1.06
N SER A 77 -30.11 -9.13 2.09
CA SER A 77 -29.09 -8.16 2.51
C SER A 77 -27.70 -8.65 2.15
N VAL A 78 -26.85 -7.73 1.73
CA VAL A 78 -25.42 -7.94 1.51
C VAL A 78 -24.70 -7.01 2.48
N ASN A 79 -23.88 -7.58 3.36
CA ASN A 79 -22.97 -6.80 4.20
C ASN A 79 -21.57 -6.93 3.61
N TYR A 80 -20.85 -5.83 3.53
CA TYR A 80 -19.52 -5.75 2.98
C TYR A 80 -18.58 -5.14 4.01
N THR A 81 -17.35 -5.63 4.10
CA THR A 81 -16.31 -5.09 4.98
C THR A 81 -14.96 -5.18 4.30
N VAL A 82 -14.22 -4.07 4.32
CA VAL A 82 -12.84 -3.97 3.87
C VAL A 82 -11.96 -3.76 5.10
N ALA A 83 -10.89 -4.54 5.21
CA ALA A 83 -9.89 -4.40 6.25
C ALA A 83 -8.48 -4.40 5.66
N MET A 84 -7.59 -3.58 6.22
CA MET A 84 -6.19 -3.49 5.86
C MET A 84 -5.37 -3.74 7.12
N ASN A 85 -4.57 -4.81 7.16
CA ASN A 85 -3.88 -5.26 8.38
C ASN A 85 -4.84 -5.41 9.58
N ASP A 86 -5.99 -6.05 9.35
CA ASP A 86 -7.08 -6.25 10.31
C ASP A 86 -7.76 -4.97 10.84
N ILE A 87 -7.35 -3.79 10.36
CA ILE A 87 -8.01 -2.53 10.64
C ILE A 87 -9.19 -2.41 9.68
N ARG A 88 -10.41 -2.42 10.22
CA ARG A 88 -11.63 -2.24 9.42
C ARG A 88 -11.62 -0.84 8.82
N MET A 89 -11.46 -0.72 7.52
CA MET A 89 -11.41 0.57 6.84
C MET A 89 -12.80 1.01 6.39
N ALA A 90 -13.59 0.07 5.85
CA ALA A 90 -14.95 0.32 5.40
C ALA A 90 -15.90 -0.80 5.83
N SER A 91 -17.17 -0.44 6.02
CA SER A 91 -18.27 -1.40 6.09
C SER A 91 -19.52 -0.82 5.46
N GLY A 92 -20.30 -1.64 4.75
CA GLY A 92 -21.55 -1.21 4.15
C GLY A 92 -22.61 -2.31 4.18
N ASP A 93 -23.87 -1.93 4.22
CA ASP A 93 -25.00 -2.84 4.08
C ASP A 93 -25.93 -2.42 2.93
N LYS A 94 -26.33 -3.39 2.10
CA LYS A 94 -27.29 -3.19 1.01
C LYS A 94 -28.43 -4.17 1.15
N ARG A 95 -29.65 -3.66 1.31
CA ARG A 95 -30.88 -4.48 1.40
C ARG A 95 -31.67 -4.43 0.10
N GLY A 96 -32.49 -5.46 -0.12
CA GLY A 96 -33.40 -5.54 -1.25
C GLY A 96 -32.71 -5.82 -2.59
N VAL A 97 -31.55 -6.49 -2.56
CA VAL A 97 -30.78 -6.85 -3.75
C VAL A 97 -31.54 -7.91 -4.55
N GLY A 98 -31.99 -7.52 -5.75
CA GLY A 98 -32.64 -8.44 -6.68
C GLY A 98 -31.62 -9.25 -7.46
N VAL A 99 -31.59 -10.57 -7.25
CA VAL A 99 -30.72 -11.46 -8.02
C VAL A 99 -31.59 -12.19 -9.05
N GLY A 100 -31.33 -11.91 -10.33
CA GLY A 100 -32.00 -12.54 -11.47
C GLY A 100 -31.64 -14.02 -11.61
N THR A 101 -32.07 -14.65 -12.70
CA THR A 101 -31.55 -15.97 -13.10
C THR A 101 -30.23 -15.79 -13.86
N GLY A 102 -29.25 -16.66 -13.67
CA GLY A 102 -27.92 -16.52 -14.27
C GLY A 102 -27.09 -15.44 -13.58
N ASN A 103 -26.22 -14.76 -14.34
CA ASN A 103 -25.37 -13.71 -13.79
C ASN A 103 -26.15 -12.42 -13.55
N SER A 104 -25.99 -11.83 -12.37
CA SER A 104 -26.51 -10.52 -12.00
C SER A 104 -25.40 -9.70 -11.37
N THR A 105 -25.16 -8.50 -11.89
CA THR A 105 -24.22 -7.55 -11.29
C THR A 105 -24.94 -6.73 -10.21
N VAL A 106 -24.32 -6.62 -9.05
CA VAL A 106 -24.78 -5.80 -7.93
C VAL A 106 -23.71 -4.75 -7.68
N ASN A 107 -24.04 -3.48 -7.96
CA ASN A 107 -23.16 -2.36 -7.66
C ASN A 107 -23.34 -1.96 -6.20
N LEU A 108 -22.22 -1.89 -5.48
CA LEU A 108 -22.14 -1.48 -4.09
C LEU A 108 -21.24 -0.25 -4.02
N THR A 109 -21.67 0.75 -3.26
CA THR A 109 -20.83 1.88 -2.90
C THR A 109 -20.58 1.78 -1.40
N THR A 110 -19.31 1.76 -1.02
CA THR A 110 -18.89 1.79 0.38
C THR A 110 -17.93 2.94 0.63
N PHE A 111 -17.83 3.36 1.88
CA PHE A 111 -16.99 4.50 2.26
C PHE A 111 -15.92 4.01 3.25
N LEU A 112 -14.66 4.16 2.87
CA LEU A 112 -13.52 4.06 3.77
C LEU A 112 -13.49 5.32 4.64
N HIS A 113 -13.22 5.16 5.93
CA HIS A 113 -13.06 6.29 6.85
C HIS A 113 -11.61 6.73 6.89
N ASN A 114 -11.32 7.95 6.41
CA ASN A 114 -9.94 8.45 6.29
C ASN A 114 -9.25 8.65 7.65
N GLU A 115 -10.02 8.85 8.73
CA GLU A 115 -9.51 8.87 10.12
C GLU A 115 -8.75 7.59 10.52
N ARG A 116 -8.93 6.50 9.79
CA ARG A 116 -8.25 5.21 10.04
C ARG A 116 -6.95 5.06 9.27
N ILE A 117 -6.62 6.00 8.38
CA ILE A 117 -5.41 5.96 7.56
C ILE A 117 -4.16 5.99 8.43
N SER A 118 -4.09 6.86 9.44
CA SER A 118 -2.95 6.94 10.35
C SER A 118 -2.68 5.60 11.06
N ALA A 119 -3.73 4.93 11.52
CA ALA A 119 -3.62 3.62 12.17
C ALA A 119 -3.21 2.52 11.18
N TRP A 120 -3.78 2.54 9.97
CA TRP A 120 -3.37 1.63 8.89
C TRP A 120 -1.91 1.84 8.49
N TRP A 121 -1.49 3.06 8.22
CA TRP A 121 -0.12 3.42 7.89
C TRP A 121 0.86 2.90 8.95
N ALA A 122 0.58 3.18 10.22
CA ALA A 122 1.42 2.71 11.31
C ALA A 122 1.50 1.16 11.36
N SER A 123 0.38 0.47 11.09
CA SER A 123 0.38 -1.00 10.99
C SER A 123 1.18 -1.52 9.79
N HIS A 124 1.14 -0.82 8.66
CA HIS A 124 1.85 -1.16 7.43
C HIS A 124 3.36 -1.05 7.63
N VAL A 125 3.83 0.08 8.16
CA VAL A 125 5.27 0.29 8.43
C VAL A 125 5.78 -0.70 9.49
N ARG A 126 5.02 -0.94 10.58
CA ARG A 126 5.37 -1.96 11.59
C ARG A 126 5.39 -3.38 11.01
N GLY A 127 4.56 -3.65 10.00
CA GLY A 127 4.55 -4.89 9.23
C GLY A 127 5.73 -5.04 8.27
N GLY A 128 6.70 -4.11 8.29
CA GLY A 128 7.81 -4.07 7.35
C GLY A 128 7.37 -3.61 5.98
N GLU A 129 6.45 -2.65 5.91
CA GLU A 129 5.89 -2.12 4.65
C GLU A 129 5.03 -3.15 3.90
N HIS A 130 4.29 -3.96 4.66
CA HIS A 130 3.33 -4.93 4.12
C HIS A 130 1.92 -4.60 4.59
N THR A 131 0.97 -4.63 3.67
CA THR A 131 -0.47 -4.54 3.95
C THR A 131 -1.18 -5.78 3.45
N ASN A 132 -1.90 -6.46 4.33
CA ASN A 132 -2.85 -7.50 3.96
C ASN A 132 -4.25 -6.90 3.80
N LEU A 133 -4.70 -6.75 2.56
CA LEU A 133 -6.04 -6.30 2.22
C LEU A 133 -6.99 -7.49 2.20
N THR A 134 -8.01 -7.44 3.06
CA THR A 134 -9.08 -8.43 3.11
C THR A 134 -10.42 -7.78 2.81
N VAL A 135 -11.10 -8.33 1.81
CA VAL A 135 -12.48 -8.00 1.49
C VAL A 135 -13.38 -9.14 1.95
N SER A 136 -14.52 -8.82 2.56
CA SER A 136 -15.50 -9.83 2.96
C SER A 136 -16.91 -9.36 2.63
N ALA A 137 -17.69 -10.25 2.01
CA ALA A 137 -19.08 -10.03 1.65
C ALA A 137 -19.93 -11.13 2.26
N THR A 138 -20.92 -10.77 3.09
CA THR A 138 -21.86 -11.73 3.66
C THR A 138 -23.25 -11.47 3.09
N VAL A 139 -23.75 -12.44 2.32
CA VAL A 139 -25.09 -12.44 1.73
C VAL A 139 -26.05 -13.17 2.67
N GLN A 140 -27.09 -12.48 3.10
CA GLN A 140 -28.15 -12.98 3.97
C GLN A 140 -29.48 -12.95 3.20
N PRO A 141 -29.99 -14.11 2.78
CA PRO A 141 -31.27 -14.19 2.08
C PRO A 141 -32.43 -14.09 3.07
N GLY A 142 -33.36 -13.15 2.88
CA GLY A 142 -34.46 -12.90 3.83
C GLY A 142 -35.51 -14.03 4.01
N PHE A 143 -35.38 -15.15 3.30
CA PHE A 143 -36.29 -16.30 3.36
C PHE A 143 -35.68 -17.53 4.08
N VAL A 144 -34.38 -17.52 4.35
CA VAL A 144 -33.66 -18.60 5.03
C VAL A 144 -32.83 -17.97 6.14
N GLY A 145 -32.86 -18.52 7.36
CA GLY A 145 -31.97 -18.08 8.44
C GLY A 145 -30.50 -18.48 8.24
N GLN A 146 -30.04 -18.63 7.00
CA GLN A 146 -28.70 -19.07 6.63
C GLN A 146 -28.01 -17.97 5.82
N SER A 147 -26.82 -17.54 6.24
CA SER A 147 -25.97 -16.61 5.50
C SER A 147 -24.91 -17.36 4.69
N ALA A 148 -24.51 -16.79 3.57
CA ALA A 148 -23.32 -17.18 2.83
C ALA A 148 -22.28 -16.07 2.95
N THR A 149 -21.12 -16.38 3.52
CA THR A 149 -19.99 -15.46 3.57
C THR A 149 -19.03 -15.81 2.45
N PHE A 150 -18.62 -14.80 1.71
CA PHE A 150 -17.61 -14.85 0.67
C PHE A 150 -16.46 -13.96 1.10
N GLN A 151 -15.26 -14.52 1.06
CA GLN A 151 -14.02 -13.81 1.30
C GLN A 151 -13.10 -14.20 0.13
N PRO A 152 -12.82 -13.30 -0.82
CA PRO A 152 -11.75 -13.53 -1.78
C PRO A 152 -10.42 -13.78 -1.05
N ALA A 153 -9.44 -14.32 -1.77
CA ALA A 153 -8.08 -14.41 -1.25
C ALA A 153 -7.61 -13.02 -0.84
N ALA A 154 -6.93 -12.93 0.30
CA ALA A 154 -6.39 -11.66 0.73
C ALA A 154 -5.26 -11.22 -0.22
N GLU A 155 -5.22 -9.93 -0.53
CA GLU A 155 -4.19 -9.35 -1.39
C GLU A 155 -3.11 -8.72 -0.52
N THR A 156 -1.85 -8.92 -0.91
CA THR A 156 -0.71 -8.35 -0.20
C THR A 156 -0.16 -7.20 -1.03
N ILE A 157 -0.10 -6.02 -0.40
CA ILE A 157 0.51 -4.82 -0.95
C ILE A 157 1.84 -4.63 -0.22
N GLU A 158 2.91 -4.46 -0.97
CA GLU A 158 4.28 -4.30 -0.46
C GLU A 158 4.86 -3.00 -1.01
N THR A 159 5.57 -2.24 -0.16
CA THR A 159 6.29 -1.03 -0.56
C THR A 159 7.75 -1.09 -0.08
N ASP A 160 8.57 -0.21 -0.64
CA ASP A 160 9.96 0.01 -0.21
C ASP A 160 10.27 1.51 -0.28
N LEU A 161 9.78 2.23 0.74
CA LEU A 161 9.80 3.68 0.88
C LEU A 161 11.19 4.22 1.20
N LEU A 162 12.02 3.45 1.90
CA LEU A 162 13.34 3.87 2.36
C LEU A 162 14.50 3.20 1.62
N GLY A 163 14.27 2.12 0.87
CA GLY A 163 15.34 1.33 0.26
C GLY A 163 16.24 2.12 -0.69
N GLN A 164 15.67 3.08 -1.44
CA GLN A 164 16.43 3.92 -2.36
C GLN A 164 17.21 5.05 -1.67
N PHE A 165 16.96 5.28 -0.38
CA PHE A 165 17.76 6.21 0.41
C PHE A 165 19.17 5.68 0.65
N ASN A 166 19.34 4.35 0.67
CA ASN A 166 20.63 3.71 0.91
C ASN A 166 21.55 3.88 -0.30
N SER A 167 22.63 4.66 -0.15
CA SER A 167 23.58 4.94 -1.22
C SER A 167 25.02 4.99 -0.71
N THR A 168 25.97 4.69 -1.59
CA THR A 168 27.42 4.88 -1.37
C THR A 168 28.04 5.83 -2.40
N GLU A 169 27.21 6.63 -3.06
CA GLU A 169 27.66 7.64 -4.01
C GLU A 169 28.11 8.91 -3.28
N ASP A 170 29.28 9.44 -3.65
CA ASP A 170 29.81 10.68 -3.10
C ASP A 170 28.95 11.86 -3.56
N ARG A 171 28.35 12.57 -2.59
CA ARG A 171 27.51 13.75 -2.81
C ARG A 171 28.18 14.99 -2.18
N PRO A 172 28.58 15.99 -2.99
CA PRO A 172 29.25 17.18 -2.48
C PRO A 172 28.27 18.10 -1.74
N VAL A 173 28.69 18.67 -0.63
CA VAL A 173 28.00 19.78 0.04
C VAL A 173 28.76 21.06 -0.30
N ASN A 174 28.10 21.96 -1.02
CA ASN A 174 28.69 23.22 -1.48
C ASN A 174 28.08 24.36 -0.68
N ALA A 175 28.92 25.19 -0.06
CA ALA A 175 28.45 26.36 0.67
C ALA A 175 28.22 27.56 -0.26
N ASP A 176 28.79 27.56 -1.48
CA ASP A 176 28.67 28.64 -2.47
C ASP A 176 29.07 30.03 -1.92
N MET A 177 30.00 30.04 -0.96
CA MET A 177 30.45 31.23 -0.26
C MET A 177 31.76 31.78 -0.85
N PRO A 178 31.89 33.12 -1.01
CA PRO A 178 33.16 33.71 -1.44
C PRO A 178 34.30 33.35 -0.48
N LEU A 179 35.47 33.03 -1.06
CA LEU A 179 36.70 32.68 -0.32
C LEU A 179 36.66 31.35 0.46
N VAL A 180 35.55 30.60 0.38
CA VAL A 180 35.45 29.21 0.82
C VAL A 180 35.60 28.34 -0.42
N GLU A 181 36.53 27.38 -0.39
CA GLU A 181 36.63 26.40 -1.46
C GLU A 181 35.54 25.35 -1.27
N ASP A 182 34.83 24.98 -2.33
CA ASP A 182 33.87 23.88 -2.33
C ASP A 182 34.49 22.58 -2.88
N PRO A 183 33.99 21.39 -2.52
CA PRO A 183 32.94 21.17 -1.51
C PRO A 183 33.46 21.38 -0.08
N VAL A 184 32.60 21.86 0.82
CA VAL A 184 32.92 22.01 2.25
C VAL A 184 32.88 20.68 3.00
N LEU A 185 31.97 19.78 2.59
CA LEU A 185 31.83 18.41 3.08
C LEU A 185 31.45 17.49 1.91
N VAL A 186 31.67 16.19 2.06
CA VAL A 186 31.22 15.17 1.08
C VAL A 186 30.49 14.09 1.85
N VAL A 187 29.22 13.84 1.51
CA VAL A 187 28.48 12.70 2.04
C VAL A 187 28.84 11.49 1.20
N GLN A 188 29.46 10.49 1.81
CA GLN A 188 29.97 9.30 1.12
C GLN A 188 29.00 8.13 1.17
N ARG A 189 28.14 8.11 2.20
CA ARG A 189 27.15 7.06 2.40
C ARG A 189 25.91 7.62 3.10
N THR A 190 24.76 7.15 2.67
CA THR A 190 23.46 7.41 3.28
C THR A 190 22.81 6.09 3.64
N ASN A 191 22.16 6.06 4.80
CA ASN A 191 21.41 4.91 5.27
C ASN A 191 20.09 5.37 5.90
N ALA A 192 19.02 4.60 5.71
CA ALA A 192 17.71 4.86 6.32
C ALA A 192 17.09 3.58 6.86
N SER A 193 16.44 3.70 8.00
CA SER A 193 15.60 2.65 8.57
C SER A 193 14.42 3.24 9.33
N TRP A 194 13.35 2.47 9.47
CA TRP A 194 12.26 2.83 10.36
C TRP A 194 12.66 2.74 11.82
N GLY A 195 12.30 3.76 12.60
CA GLY A 195 12.40 3.75 14.05
C GLY A 195 11.20 3.06 14.71
N THR A 196 10.94 3.40 15.97
CA THR A 196 9.79 2.84 16.71
C THR A 196 8.50 3.56 16.33
N VAL A 197 7.72 2.97 15.43
CA VAL A 197 6.46 3.53 14.94
C VAL A 197 5.34 3.45 15.98
N THR A 198 4.69 4.58 16.23
CA THR A 198 3.51 4.72 17.10
C THR A 198 2.27 5.05 16.26
N ASP A 199 1.12 5.24 16.90
CA ASP A 199 -0.09 5.66 16.17
C ASP A 199 -0.01 7.14 15.74
N ALA A 200 0.76 7.98 16.45
CA ALA A 200 0.91 9.41 16.17
C ALA A 200 2.13 9.75 15.31
N GLU A 201 3.21 8.97 15.42
CA GLU A 201 4.49 9.29 14.80
C GLU A 201 5.09 8.07 14.10
N THR A 202 5.67 8.30 12.93
CA THR A 202 6.48 7.32 12.19
C THR A 202 7.91 7.84 12.07
N PRO A 203 8.82 7.51 13.02
CA PRO A 203 10.21 7.95 12.97
C PRO A 203 10.99 7.25 11.84
N ILE A 204 11.88 8.00 11.20
CA ILE A 204 12.87 7.52 10.23
C ILE A 204 14.25 7.84 10.80
N ASP A 205 15.03 6.80 11.03
CA ASP A 205 16.42 6.91 11.48
C ASP A 205 17.32 7.05 10.25
N LEU A 206 17.83 8.26 10.01
CA LEU A 206 18.74 8.56 8.91
C LEU A 206 20.18 8.66 9.39
N GLU A 207 21.10 8.08 8.64
CA GLU A 207 22.53 8.16 8.92
C GLU A 207 23.30 8.64 7.69
N PHE A 208 24.19 9.61 7.91
CA PHE A 208 25.05 10.19 6.88
C PHE A 208 26.52 10.00 7.26
N GLU A 209 27.31 9.32 6.42
CA GLU A 209 28.77 9.30 6.57
C GLU A 209 29.38 10.49 5.85
N VAL A 210 29.82 11.47 6.61
CA VAL A 210 30.25 12.78 6.11
C VAL A 210 31.76 12.92 6.23
N TYR A 211 32.43 13.10 5.10
CA TYR A 211 33.87 13.35 4.99
C TYR A 211 34.16 14.85 4.88
N ASN A 212 35.11 15.33 5.68
CA ASN A 212 35.61 16.69 5.61
C ASN A 212 36.89 16.75 4.74
N PRO A 213 36.82 17.29 3.50
CA PRO A 213 37.98 17.44 2.63
C PRO A 213 38.91 18.57 3.07
N LYS A 214 38.54 19.43 4.01
CA LYS A 214 39.36 20.55 4.50
C LYS A 214 40.44 20.07 5.46
N ALA A 215 41.45 20.91 5.68
CA ALA A 215 42.52 20.63 6.64
C ALA A 215 42.09 20.97 8.08
N SER A 216 41.11 21.85 8.25
CA SER A 216 40.57 22.29 9.53
C SER A 216 39.21 21.64 9.79
N PRO A 217 38.79 21.50 11.06
CA PRO A 217 37.45 20.99 11.41
C PRO A 217 36.34 21.88 10.84
N VAL A 218 35.26 21.26 10.41
CA VAL A 218 33.98 21.91 10.07
C VAL A 218 32.99 21.49 11.15
N VAL A 219 32.23 22.45 11.70
CA VAL A 219 31.22 22.16 12.71
C VAL A 219 29.86 22.22 12.05
N VAL A 220 29.05 21.19 12.25
CA VAL A 220 27.63 21.16 11.92
C VAL A 220 26.89 21.51 13.20
N SER A 221 26.17 22.63 13.24
CA SER A 221 25.49 23.12 14.46
C SER A 221 24.00 22.79 14.50
N ASN A 222 23.39 22.62 13.32
CA ASN A 222 21.98 22.25 13.17
C ASN A 222 21.81 21.50 11.84
N VAL A 223 20.96 20.48 11.84
CA VAL A 223 20.47 19.83 10.62
C VAL A 223 18.95 19.88 10.63
N GLY A 224 18.35 20.52 9.64
CA GLY A 224 16.90 20.59 9.48
C GLY A 224 16.42 19.74 8.31
N TYR A 225 15.15 19.34 8.39
CA TYR A 225 14.50 18.54 7.37
C TYR A 225 13.03 18.95 7.18
N ASP A 226 12.53 18.70 5.97
CA ASP A 226 11.14 18.83 5.59
C ASP A 226 10.74 17.58 4.77
N ILE A 227 9.61 16.96 5.11
CA ILE A 227 9.05 15.79 4.44
C ILE A 227 7.70 16.16 3.85
N SER A 228 7.53 15.92 2.56
CA SER A 228 6.25 16.02 1.89
C SER A 228 5.91 14.76 1.11
N MET A 229 4.61 14.49 0.98
CA MET A 229 4.07 13.42 0.17
C MET A 229 2.99 14.03 -0.73
N ASN A 230 3.20 14.07 -2.04
CA ASN A 230 2.34 14.81 -2.99
C ASN A 230 2.12 16.29 -2.60
N ASP A 231 3.21 16.98 -2.25
CA ASP A 231 3.20 18.37 -1.76
C ASP A 231 2.45 18.59 -0.42
N VAL A 232 1.89 17.55 0.20
CA VAL A 232 1.32 17.61 1.56
C VAL A 232 2.45 17.51 2.57
N PRO A 233 2.66 18.51 3.44
CA PRO A 233 3.69 18.46 4.47
C PRO A 233 3.30 17.44 5.54
N VAL A 234 4.10 16.39 5.69
CA VAL A 234 3.85 15.30 6.64
C VAL A 234 4.90 15.24 7.75
N GLY A 235 5.94 16.05 7.69
CA GLY A 235 6.94 16.14 8.75
C GLY A 235 7.90 17.30 8.53
N SER A 236 8.35 17.94 9.60
CA SER A 236 9.44 18.91 9.57
C SER A 236 10.12 18.93 10.93
N GLY A 237 11.39 19.30 10.98
CA GLY A 237 12.12 19.35 12.23
C GLY A 237 13.55 19.82 12.08
N GLU A 238 14.19 20.05 13.23
CA GLU A 238 15.59 20.42 13.31
C GLU A 238 16.26 19.63 14.43
N LEU A 239 17.48 19.19 14.17
CA LEU A 239 18.38 18.61 15.16
C LEU A 239 19.44 19.65 15.52
N GLU A 240 19.26 20.30 16.68
CA GLU A 240 20.25 21.21 17.28
C GLU A 240 21.37 20.42 17.97
N GLU A 241 22.16 19.66 17.20
CA GLU A 241 23.35 18.99 17.69
C GLU A 241 24.61 19.55 17.04
N THR A 242 25.61 19.83 17.89
CA THR A 242 26.90 20.34 17.43
C THR A 242 27.87 19.19 17.21
N GLU A 243 28.03 18.75 15.96
CA GLU A 243 29.01 17.73 15.57
C GLU A 243 30.22 18.37 14.88
N SER A 244 31.42 18.08 15.39
CA SER A 244 32.67 18.57 14.80
C SER A 244 33.33 17.49 13.95
N ILE A 245 33.35 17.70 12.64
CA ILE A 245 33.96 16.78 11.67
C ILE A 245 35.42 17.19 11.46
N PRO A 246 36.41 16.44 11.97
CA PRO A 246 37.81 16.84 11.86
C PRO A 246 38.29 16.84 10.41
N GLY A 247 39.27 17.70 10.11
CA GLY A 247 39.84 17.79 8.77
C GLY A 247 40.44 16.45 8.29
N LYS A 248 40.25 16.15 7.01
CA LYS A 248 40.72 14.92 6.35
C LYS A 248 40.20 13.63 7.02
N SER A 249 39.00 13.68 7.59
CA SER A 249 38.38 12.52 8.24
C SER A 249 36.88 12.49 8.00
N ALA A 250 36.27 11.32 8.23
CA ALA A 250 34.83 11.12 8.17
C ALA A 250 34.21 10.96 9.56
N ARG A 251 32.93 11.32 9.67
CA ARG A 251 32.07 11.11 10.84
C ARG A 251 30.72 10.61 10.40
N LEU A 252 30.08 9.81 11.24
CA LEU A 252 28.69 9.45 11.09
C LEU A 252 27.86 10.54 11.76
N VAL A 253 26.88 11.09 11.04
CA VAL A 253 25.90 12.05 11.55
C VAL A 253 24.55 11.34 11.51
N GLU A 254 23.93 11.19 12.67
CA GLU A 254 22.60 10.62 12.83
C GLU A 254 21.58 11.76 12.82
N THR A 255 20.56 11.66 11.99
CA THR A 255 19.50 12.66 11.86
C THR A 255 18.16 11.97 12.08
N PRO A 256 17.60 11.99 13.30
CA PRO A 256 16.28 11.45 13.54
C PRO A 256 15.26 12.37 12.86
N THR A 257 14.43 11.81 11.99
CA THR A 257 13.31 12.51 11.37
C THR A 257 12.01 11.80 11.70
N VAL A 258 10.89 12.50 11.60
CA VAL A 258 9.58 12.00 12.00
C VAL A 258 8.55 12.44 10.99
N ILE A 259 7.74 11.48 10.52
CA ILE A 259 6.46 11.73 9.89
C ILE A 259 5.40 11.83 10.99
N ASP A 260 4.65 12.93 10.98
CA ASP A 260 3.48 13.16 11.81
C ASP A 260 2.27 12.49 11.15
N ASN A 261 1.74 11.45 11.81
CA ASN A 261 0.66 10.64 11.26
C ASN A 261 -0.67 11.40 11.23
N GLU A 262 -0.80 12.53 11.93
CA GLU A 262 -2.02 13.36 11.92
C GLU A 262 -2.26 14.01 10.55
N ASN A 263 -1.23 14.19 9.72
CA ASN A 263 -1.34 14.79 8.39
C ASN A 263 -1.50 13.77 7.26
N LEU A 264 -1.59 12.47 7.59
CA LEU A 264 -1.64 11.39 6.59
C LEU A 264 -3.02 11.22 5.96
N ASP A 265 -4.09 11.69 6.58
CA ASP A 265 -5.43 11.68 6.00
C ASP A 265 -5.54 12.64 4.80
N GLU A 266 -4.92 13.81 4.87
CA GLU A 266 -4.79 14.76 3.75
C GLU A 266 -3.92 14.18 2.63
N TRP A 267 -2.76 13.60 2.98
CA TRP A 267 -1.92 12.91 2.00
C TRP A 267 -2.71 11.81 1.26
N TRP A 268 -3.48 11.00 1.99
CA TRP A 268 -4.26 9.91 1.41
C TRP A 268 -5.24 10.37 0.32
N VAL A 269 -5.88 11.52 0.52
CA VAL A 269 -6.75 12.11 -0.52
C VAL A 269 -5.95 12.33 -1.80
N THR A 270 -4.80 13.00 -1.71
CA THR A 270 -3.95 13.26 -2.88
C THR A 270 -3.40 11.99 -3.52
N HIS A 271 -3.10 10.96 -2.71
CA HIS A 271 -2.64 9.66 -3.20
C HIS A 271 -3.71 8.99 -4.07
N VAL A 272 -4.96 8.94 -3.59
CA VAL A 272 -6.08 8.36 -4.35
C VAL A 272 -6.42 9.20 -5.59
N GLU A 273 -6.41 10.53 -5.49
CA GLU A 273 -6.66 11.43 -6.62
C GLU A 273 -5.60 11.32 -7.72
N ASN A 274 -4.36 11.01 -7.35
CA ASN A 274 -3.24 10.79 -8.27
C ASN A 274 -3.12 9.31 -8.66
N ASP A 275 -4.23 8.59 -8.82
CA ASP A 275 -4.27 7.19 -9.24
C ASP A 275 -3.36 6.30 -8.37
N GLN A 276 -3.47 6.43 -7.04
CA GLN A 276 -2.64 5.68 -6.07
C GLN A 276 -1.13 5.90 -6.23
N THR A 277 -0.73 7.08 -6.70
CA THR A 277 0.66 7.49 -6.84
C THR A 277 1.03 8.57 -5.81
N THR A 278 2.22 8.42 -5.23
CA THR A 278 2.79 9.39 -4.30
C THR A 278 4.21 9.75 -4.67
N GLU A 279 4.52 11.04 -4.76
CA GLU A 279 5.89 11.53 -4.69
C GLU A 279 6.24 11.83 -3.22
N LEU A 280 7.07 10.99 -2.61
CA LEU A 280 7.70 11.26 -1.32
C LEU A 280 8.95 12.10 -1.55
N ARG A 281 9.03 13.26 -0.90
CA ARG A 281 10.17 14.17 -0.96
C ARG A 281 10.68 14.46 0.45
N ILE A 282 11.99 14.33 0.65
CA ILE A 282 12.67 14.73 1.90
C ILE A 282 13.78 15.71 1.55
N GLU A 283 13.67 16.93 2.05
CA GLU A 283 14.63 18.02 1.86
C GLU A 283 15.42 18.24 3.14
N PHE A 284 16.72 18.53 3.00
CA PHE A 284 17.60 18.78 4.14
C PHE A 284 18.34 20.10 3.98
N TYR A 285 18.66 20.72 5.12
CA TYR A 285 19.63 21.80 5.20
C TYR A 285 20.52 21.60 6.42
N ALA A 286 21.73 22.13 6.36
CA ALA A 286 22.63 22.16 7.50
C ALA A 286 23.08 23.58 7.80
N GLU A 287 23.28 23.88 9.07
CA GLU A 287 23.95 25.08 9.53
C GLU A 287 25.42 24.74 9.85
N LEU A 288 26.35 25.37 9.15
CA LEU A 288 27.78 25.06 9.22
C LEU A 288 28.59 26.23 9.76
N GLU A 289 29.48 25.95 10.71
CA GLU A 289 30.56 26.86 11.09
C GLU A 289 31.84 26.49 10.31
N LEU A 290 32.18 27.34 9.35
CA LEU A 290 33.31 27.09 8.44
C LEU A 290 34.63 27.61 9.01
N PRO A 291 35.77 26.96 8.72
CA PRO A 291 37.08 27.42 9.17
C PRO A 291 37.38 28.87 8.78
N GLY A 292 37.69 29.71 9.77
CA GLY A 292 38.05 31.11 9.53
C GLY A 292 36.86 32.07 9.41
N SER A 293 35.63 31.57 9.53
CA SER A 293 34.41 32.35 9.73
C SER A 293 33.98 32.30 11.21
N THR A 294 33.34 33.34 11.70
CA THR A 294 32.61 33.34 12.98
C THR A 294 31.09 33.31 12.77
N GLU A 295 30.65 33.27 11.52
CA GLU A 295 29.25 33.21 11.12
C GLU A 295 28.89 31.77 10.73
N THR A 296 27.75 31.32 11.25
CA THR A 296 27.09 30.09 10.82
C THR A 296 26.40 30.33 9.47
N VAL A 297 26.58 29.41 8.54
CA VAL A 297 26.00 29.49 7.19
C VAL A 297 25.00 28.35 7.03
N ARG A 298 23.76 28.69 6.66
CA ARG A 298 22.76 27.70 6.26
C ARG A 298 23.03 27.27 4.82
N VAL A 299 23.32 25.99 4.65
CA VAL A 299 23.63 25.36 3.37
C VAL A 299 22.50 24.39 3.03
N PRO A 300 21.78 24.59 1.90
CA PRO A 300 20.84 23.60 1.42
C PRO A 300 21.61 22.35 0.99
N LEU A 301 21.10 21.17 1.35
CA LEU A 301 21.71 19.90 0.97
C LEU A 301 20.97 19.35 -0.25
N ASP A 302 20.95 20.11 -1.34
CA ASP A 302 20.15 19.80 -2.55
C ASP A 302 20.49 18.41 -3.12
N GLU A 303 21.78 18.06 -3.13
CA GLU A 303 22.28 16.74 -3.57
C GLU A 303 21.84 15.58 -2.65
N LEU A 304 21.41 15.88 -1.42
CA LEU A 304 20.83 14.90 -0.48
C LEU A 304 19.31 14.85 -0.52
N THR A 305 18.67 15.71 -1.32
CA THR A 305 17.21 15.69 -1.47
C THR A 305 16.78 14.31 -1.96
N TYR A 306 15.94 13.66 -1.18
CA TYR A 306 15.35 12.39 -1.54
C TYR A 306 14.03 12.64 -2.26
N THR A 307 13.83 11.99 -3.40
CA THR A 307 12.56 12.03 -4.13
C THR A 307 12.27 10.65 -4.67
N GLN A 308 11.12 10.11 -4.30
CA GLN A 308 10.71 8.75 -4.63
C GLN A 308 9.25 8.74 -5.07
N THR A 309 9.00 8.18 -6.25
CA THR A 309 7.63 7.85 -6.67
C THR A 309 7.25 6.48 -6.12
N ILE A 310 6.10 6.42 -5.47
CA ILE A 310 5.51 5.23 -4.86
C ILE A 310 4.18 5.02 -5.56
N GLU A 311 4.02 3.86 -6.17
CA GLU A 311 2.80 3.46 -6.85
C GLU A 311 2.23 2.26 -6.08
N THR A 312 0.92 2.27 -5.82
CA THR A 312 0.24 1.12 -5.24
C THR A 312 -0.94 0.72 -6.09
N ASP A 313 -1.23 -0.58 -6.15
CA ASP A 313 -2.45 -1.09 -6.74
C ASP A 313 -3.20 -1.90 -5.69
N MET A 314 -4.13 -1.25 -4.99
CA MET A 314 -4.88 -1.89 -3.91
C MET A 314 -5.96 -2.84 -4.41
N PHE A 315 -6.36 -2.78 -5.68
CA PHE A 315 -7.49 -3.58 -6.18
C PHE A 315 -7.17 -4.41 -7.43
N GLY A 316 -5.96 -4.32 -7.98
CA GLY A 316 -5.51 -5.15 -9.10
C GLY A 316 -6.04 -4.71 -10.47
N ASN A 317 -6.49 -3.45 -10.61
CA ASN A 317 -7.29 -3.02 -11.76
C ASN A 317 -6.49 -2.41 -12.93
N GLU A 318 -5.19 -2.16 -12.77
CA GLU A 318 -4.43 -1.34 -13.73
C GLU A 318 -4.08 -2.06 -15.04
N ASP A 319 -4.39 -3.35 -15.18
CA ASP A 319 -4.18 -4.14 -16.40
C ASP A 319 -5.44 -4.27 -17.27
N GLY A 320 -5.96 -3.13 -17.78
CA GLY A 320 -7.19 -3.10 -18.60
C GLY A 320 -7.14 -2.33 -19.93
N SER A 321 -6.14 -1.48 -20.18
CA SER A 321 -6.08 -0.63 -21.39
C SER A 321 -4.87 -0.96 -22.27
N GLY A 322 -4.95 -2.04 -23.03
CA GLY A 322 -3.86 -2.42 -23.92
C GLY A 322 -4.18 -3.56 -24.87
N GLY A 323 -4.77 -3.25 -26.04
CA GLY A 323 -4.76 -4.14 -27.18
C GLY A 323 -6.14 -4.43 -27.77
N GLY A 324 -6.78 -3.41 -28.34
CA GLY A 324 -7.88 -3.63 -29.28
C GLY A 324 -7.38 -4.43 -30.48
N ASP A 325 -7.76 -5.72 -30.51
CA ASP A 325 -7.53 -6.63 -31.62
C ASP A 325 -8.29 -6.12 -32.85
N GLY A 326 -7.56 -5.45 -33.73
CA GLY A 326 -8.05 -4.94 -35.00
C GLY A 326 -8.32 -6.10 -35.94
N SER A 327 -9.58 -6.54 -35.98
CA SER A 327 -10.13 -7.41 -37.01
C SER A 327 -9.82 -6.89 -38.42
N GLY A 328 -8.96 -7.63 -39.13
CA GLY A 328 -9.20 -8.09 -40.49
C GLY A 328 -8.98 -7.10 -41.64
N ASN A 329 -7.90 -7.30 -42.39
CA ASN A 329 -8.02 -7.37 -43.85
C ASN A 329 -6.96 -8.30 -44.46
N GLU A 330 -7.43 -9.39 -45.06
CA GLU A 330 -6.67 -10.33 -45.88
C GLU A 330 -6.00 -9.62 -47.07
N THR A 331 -4.77 -9.99 -47.41
CA THR A 331 -4.35 -10.22 -48.80
C THR A 331 -3.10 -11.11 -48.82
N ALA A 332 -3.19 -12.17 -49.63
CA ALA A 332 -2.20 -13.23 -49.84
C ALA A 332 -0.90 -12.77 -50.52
N ALA A 333 0.22 -13.42 -50.19
CA ALA A 333 1.26 -13.81 -51.15
C ALA A 333 2.26 -14.81 -50.54
N ASP A 334 2.22 -16.03 -51.08
CA ASP A 334 3.28 -16.99 -51.42
C ASP A 334 4.73 -16.85 -50.87
N GLY A 335 5.35 -17.98 -50.48
CA GLY A 335 6.78 -18.01 -50.15
C GLY A 335 7.38 -19.18 -49.36
N THR A 336 7.15 -20.43 -49.78
CA THR A 336 8.16 -21.52 -49.90
C THR A 336 9.40 -21.60 -48.96
N THR A 337 9.43 -22.69 -48.15
CA THR A 337 10.57 -23.53 -47.68
C THR A 337 11.78 -22.93 -46.96
N THR A 338 12.16 -23.50 -45.80
CA THR A 338 13.24 -24.51 -45.69
C THR A 338 13.48 -24.92 -44.24
N ALA A 339 13.57 -26.23 -44.02
CA ALA A 339 13.95 -26.87 -42.77
C ALA A 339 15.46 -26.75 -42.50
N THR A 340 15.86 -26.66 -41.23
CA THR A 340 17.15 -27.23 -40.76
C THR A 340 17.04 -27.63 -39.29
N THR A 341 16.98 -28.94 -39.07
CA THR A 341 17.38 -29.65 -37.84
C THR A 341 18.88 -29.49 -37.59
N THR A 342 19.30 -29.34 -36.33
CA THR A 342 20.52 -29.99 -35.80
C THR A 342 20.41 -30.14 -34.28
N SER A 343 20.62 -31.38 -33.83
CA SER A 343 20.70 -31.84 -32.45
C SER A 343 22.14 -31.75 -31.90
N ASP A 344 22.28 -31.57 -30.60
CA ASP A 344 23.21 -32.27 -29.67
C ASP A 344 23.08 -31.59 -28.29
N GLY A 345 22.98 -32.24 -27.13
CA GLY A 345 23.36 -33.59 -26.76
C GLY A 345 24.66 -33.59 -25.92
N SER A 346 24.59 -33.29 -24.62
CA SER A 346 25.52 -33.88 -23.63
C SER A 346 25.09 -33.66 -22.18
N THR A 347 25.02 -34.79 -21.47
CA THR A 347 24.91 -35.03 -20.03
C THR A 347 26.20 -34.67 -19.27
N THR A 348 26.13 -34.38 -17.96
CA THR A 348 26.67 -35.22 -16.85
C THR A 348 26.54 -34.52 -15.47
N THR A 349 25.79 -35.19 -14.59
CA THR A 349 25.83 -35.40 -13.13
C THR A 349 26.97 -34.81 -12.28
N THR A 350 26.68 -34.34 -11.05
CA THR A 350 27.35 -34.75 -9.78
C THR A 350 26.49 -34.36 -8.56
N ASP A 351 26.33 -35.33 -7.66
CA ASP A 351 25.65 -35.33 -6.34
C ASP A 351 26.23 -34.37 -5.28
N SER A 352 25.39 -34.03 -4.29
CA SER A 352 25.79 -34.04 -2.86
C SER A 352 24.57 -34.06 -1.91
N THR A 353 24.43 -35.20 -1.22
CA THR A 353 23.66 -35.50 0.02
C THR A 353 24.39 -34.87 1.23
N THR A 354 23.82 -34.33 2.32
CA THR A 354 23.10 -34.92 3.49
C THR A 354 23.08 -33.76 4.54
N THR A 355 22.10 -33.51 5.42
CA THR A 355 21.83 -34.24 6.69
C THR A 355 20.73 -33.53 7.48
N ASP A 356 19.84 -34.34 8.07
CA ASP A 356 18.86 -34.02 9.12
C ASP A 356 19.47 -33.46 10.42
N SER A 357 18.69 -32.67 11.15
CA SER A 357 18.62 -32.76 12.62
C SER A 357 17.28 -32.28 13.14
N THR A 358 16.71 -33.08 14.02
CA THR A 358 15.40 -32.98 14.68
C THR A 358 15.56 -32.44 16.11
N THR A 359 14.40 -32.10 16.72
CA THR A 359 14.06 -32.10 18.17
C THR A 359 13.93 -30.72 18.84
N THR A 360 13.02 -30.40 19.77
CA THR A 360 11.60 -30.68 20.16
C THR A 360 11.36 -29.82 21.44
N ASP A 361 10.08 -29.63 21.82
CA ASP A 361 9.51 -29.11 23.09
C ASP A 361 9.30 -27.57 23.17
N GLY A 362 8.14 -27.01 23.56
CA GLY A 362 6.87 -27.54 24.07
C GLY A 362 6.34 -26.67 25.23
N THR A 363 4.99 -26.54 25.35
CA THR A 363 4.17 -26.07 26.52
C THR A 363 3.73 -24.58 26.50
N THR A 364 2.54 -24.08 26.91
CA THR A 364 1.11 -24.47 27.03
C THR A 364 0.32 -23.22 27.54
N ALA A 365 -0.89 -22.98 27.01
CA ALA A 365 -2.13 -22.32 27.56
C ALA A 365 -2.12 -20.98 28.34
N ASP A 366 -3.07 -20.07 28.02
CA ASP A 366 -4.32 -19.73 28.77
C ASP A 366 -5.09 -18.63 27.99
N ASP A 367 -6.29 -18.87 27.45
CA ASP A 367 -7.66 -18.50 27.91
C ASP A 367 -7.90 -17.04 28.37
N GLY A 368 -8.98 -16.43 27.86
CA GLY A 368 -9.35 -15.04 28.18
C GLY A 368 -10.35 -14.38 27.23
N THR A 369 -11.60 -14.86 27.25
CA THR A 369 -12.80 -14.23 26.67
C THR A 369 -13.07 -12.80 27.18
N THR A 370 -13.49 -11.88 26.30
CA THR A 370 -14.65 -10.99 26.56
C THR A 370 -15.23 -10.42 25.27
N SER A 371 -16.53 -10.65 25.11
CA SER A 371 -17.44 -9.99 24.18
C SER A 371 -17.60 -8.51 24.53
N ASP A 372 -17.79 -7.66 23.52
CA ASP A 372 -18.80 -6.60 23.59
C ASP A 372 -19.34 -6.31 22.19
N ASP A 373 -20.63 -6.62 22.04
CA ASP A 373 -21.48 -6.45 20.87
C ASP A 373 -22.27 -5.15 21.08
N GLY A 374 -21.97 -4.14 20.26
CA GLY A 374 -22.60 -2.82 20.31
C GLY A 374 -23.35 -2.52 19.02
N THR A 375 -24.46 -3.20 18.77
CA THR A 375 -25.39 -2.84 17.69
C THR A 375 -26.22 -1.61 18.08
N THR A 376 -25.96 -0.45 17.49
CA THR A 376 -26.92 0.67 17.50
C THR A 376 -27.81 0.57 16.26
N THR A 377 -29.03 0.09 16.46
CA THR A 377 -30.17 0.38 15.58
C THR A 377 -30.70 1.74 16.00
N ASP A 378 -30.70 2.75 15.13
CA ASP A 378 -31.57 3.89 15.33
C ASP A 378 -32.35 4.19 14.04
N ASP A 379 -33.65 4.13 14.19
CA ASP A 379 -34.66 4.30 13.17
C ASP A 379 -34.90 5.78 12.93
N GLY A 380 -34.73 6.21 11.68
CA GLY A 380 -35.21 7.50 11.24
C GLY A 380 -36.73 7.61 11.40
N LEU A 381 -37.18 8.58 12.21
CA LEU A 381 -38.56 9.04 12.22
C LEU A 381 -38.63 10.52 11.81
N LEU A 382 -38.86 10.77 10.52
CA LEU A 382 -39.37 12.05 10.04
C LEU A 382 -40.90 12.07 10.21
N ALA A 383 -41.42 13.01 11.01
CA ALA A 383 -42.19 14.17 10.49
C ALA A 383 -43.31 14.67 11.43
N ARG A 384 -43.39 16.02 11.45
CA ARG A 384 -44.54 16.91 11.66
C ARG A 384 -44.81 17.46 13.07
N GLY A 385 -44.81 18.80 13.14
CA GLY A 385 -45.95 19.54 13.67
C GLY A 385 -45.62 20.68 14.62
N SER A 386 -45.65 21.90 14.08
CA SER A 386 -45.79 23.20 14.76
C SER A 386 -46.69 23.21 16.00
N LEU A 387 -46.32 23.98 17.03
CA LEU A 387 -47.06 25.17 17.53
C LEU A 387 -46.45 25.75 18.83
N ALA A 388 -46.16 27.06 18.76
CA ALA A 388 -46.36 28.12 19.77
C ALA A 388 -46.25 27.79 21.27
N ALA A 389 -45.30 28.44 21.96
CA ALA A 389 -45.52 29.66 22.78
C ALA A 389 -44.17 30.25 23.20
#